data_AF-A0A328VGZ3-F1
#
_entry.id   AF-A0A328VGZ3-F1
#
_cell.length_a   1.000
_cell.length_b   1.000
_cell.length_c   1.000
_cell.angle_alpha   90.00
_cell.angle_beta   90.00
_cell.angle_gamma   90.00
#
_symmetry.space_group_name_H-M   'P 1'
#
loop_
_entity.id
_entity.type
_entity.pdbx_description
1 polymer ?
#
loop_
_entity_poly.entity_id
_entity_poly.type
_entity_poly.pdbx_seq_one_letter_code
_entity_poly.pdbx_strand_id
1 'polypeptide(L)'
;MLVGIVVPLVLALTGSALYLVPRLTGSHAAAPANTDCTLIVPSHPLTARGLATPYQLVATDPARGPCHEANPDQAAFVQAAVIDPATGRIAIYNPLVVDRGQKPALAPVVPQLPAGGIVALWFGFNGENLTLRSSGNSLTEGHCVNGIRGSLFGQFAYCNAPAFFAAANQAIRAGKLKPPPLGRARDGLPCPSVRDFALVDQDQSDNVTTAYLVTRDGRTAQMTRHAIAVLQHAQPQVNGSDNRLLALGLDGALGCTPWMAPDLADPGQVTTALPLNELQAAVWQRAPVALVPNGDPMVTVAGHPNLAKLNAYRAGVDQPQVRDQVFASTTLYCANLLAIAPLRLLVDASLTKTRPSPDPAAANSLFTFLAQRFITTFEADGLNCTRLLHVPDPVQVQRTPQGVAIAATINGEVINTPLDCNVNGTLVVGCNGTATLNGQTCSLMSDRRTHQIVVTCPANTRQ
;
A
#
# COMPACT_ATOMS: atom_id res chain seq x y z
N MET A 1 39.57 -12.17 33.75
CA MET A 1 38.18 -12.64 33.95
C MET A 1 37.29 -11.42 34.12
N LEU A 2 36.03 -11.49 33.63
CA LEU A 2 35.06 -10.42 33.30
C LEU A 2 35.31 -9.88 31.87
N VAL A 3 34.61 -10.24 30.77
CA VAL A 3 33.17 -10.46 30.48
C VAL A 3 32.31 -9.30 31.04
N GLY A 4 31.61 -8.48 30.25
CA GLY A 4 31.38 -8.43 28.81
C GLY A 4 30.32 -7.35 28.49
N ILE A 5 29.74 -7.49 27.29
CA ILE A 5 28.61 -6.75 26.70
C ILE A 5 29.01 -5.55 25.83
N VAL A 6 29.31 -5.87 24.56
CA VAL A 6 29.18 -4.96 23.42
C VAL A 6 27.73 -5.06 22.95
N VAL A 7 26.93 -4.02 23.19
CA VAL A 7 25.59 -3.87 22.61
C VAL A 7 25.76 -3.38 21.18
N PRO A 8 25.21 -4.06 20.14
CA PRO A 8 25.16 -3.48 18.81
C PRO A 8 24.05 -2.42 18.79
N LEU A 9 24.44 -1.16 18.58
CA LEU A 9 23.54 -0.04 18.36
C LEU A 9 22.76 -0.29 17.05
N VAL A 10 21.49 -0.68 17.16
CA VAL A 10 20.53 -0.66 16.06
C VAL A 10 20.10 0.80 15.89
N LEU A 11 20.72 1.50 14.94
CA LEU A 11 20.23 2.80 14.47
C LEU A 11 18.95 2.56 13.65
N ALA A 12 17.82 2.59 14.33
CA ALA A 12 16.53 2.82 13.71
C ALA A 12 16.54 4.24 13.12
N LEU A 13 16.82 4.35 11.82
CA LEU A 13 16.59 5.57 11.05
C LEU A 13 15.08 5.77 10.95
N THR A 14 14.50 6.43 11.95
CA THR A 14 13.18 7.05 11.87
C THR A 14 13.27 8.23 10.91
N GLY A 15 13.23 7.94 9.60
CA GLY A 15 13.08 8.93 8.54
C GLY A 15 11.65 9.45 8.44
N SER A 16 11.14 10.06 9.51
CA SER A 16 9.89 10.82 9.49
C SER A 16 10.19 12.26 9.10
N ALA A 17 10.29 12.49 7.79
CA ALA A 17 10.26 13.82 7.17
C ALA A 17 9.69 13.67 5.75
N LEU A 18 8.40 13.34 5.66
CA LEU A 18 7.61 13.49 4.43
C LEU A 18 7.43 15.00 4.18
N TYR A 19 8.42 15.62 3.56
CA TYR A 19 8.27 16.96 3.00
C TYR A 19 7.55 16.84 1.64
N LEU A 20 6.21 16.89 1.68
CA LEU A 20 5.37 17.06 0.50
C LEU A 20 5.17 18.57 0.27
N VAL A 21 5.67 19.05 -0.88
CA VAL A 21 5.55 20.46 -1.31
C VAL A 21 4.16 20.71 -1.91
N PRO A 22 3.57 21.92 -1.76
CA PRO A 22 2.20 22.22 -2.19
C PRO A 22 2.04 22.12 -3.71
N ARG A 23 0.87 21.64 -4.15
CA ARG A 23 0.44 21.67 -5.55
C ARG A 23 0.39 23.11 -6.05
N LEU A 24 1.28 23.49 -6.96
CA LEU A 24 1.11 24.67 -7.81
C LEU A 24 0.14 24.30 -8.93
N THR A 25 -1.17 24.37 -8.66
CA THR A 25 -2.18 24.33 -9.72
C THR A 25 -2.26 25.70 -10.38
N GLY A 26 -1.48 25.90 -11.43
CA GLY A 26 -1.78 26.95 -12.41
C GLY A 26 -3.12 26.63 -13.08
N SER A 27 -4.01 27.62 -13.15
CA SER A 27 -5.32 27.51 -13.79
C SER A 27 -5.19 27.34 -15.31
N HIS A 28 -5.03 26.09 -15.76
CA HIS A 28 -5.45 25.62 -17.07
C HIS A 28 -5.92 24.17 -16.89
N ALA A 29 -7.18 23.87 -17.26
CA ALA A 29 -7.72 22.53 -17.21
C ALA A 29 -6.94 21.64 -18.20
N ALA A 30 -5.95 20.92 -17.70
CA ALA A 30 -5.32 19.83 -18.44
C ALA A 30 -6.38 18.76 -18.73
N ALA A 31 -6.30 18.12 -19.91
CA ALA A 31 -7.11 16.94 -20.16
C ALA A 31 -6.86 15.91 -19.04
N PRO A 32 -7.90 15.17 -18.59
CA PRO A 32 -7.72 14.12 -17.59
C PRO A 32 -6.66 13.13 -18.08
N ALA A 33 -5.79 12.70 -17.17
CA ALA A 33 -4.71 11.77 -17.50
C ALA A 33 -5.28 10.46 -18.06
N ASN A 34 -4.60 9.86 -19.04
CA ASN A 34 -4.96 8.54 -19.55
C ASN A 34 -4.78 7.51 -18.44
N THR A 35 -5.86 6.92 -17.95
CA THR A 35 -5.82 5.94 -16.86
C THR A 35 -5.74 4.50 -17.34
N ASP A 36 -5.63 4.26 -18.65
CA ASP A 36 -5.53 2.91 -19.22
C ASP A 36 -4.18 2.70 -19.92
N CYS A 37 -3.28 2.01 -19.23
CA CYS A 37 -1.91 1.80 -19.66
C CYS A 37 -1.61 0.31 -19.91
N THR A 38 -0.60 0.06 -20.74
CA THR A 38 -0.09 -1.28 -21.03
C THR A 38 1.35 -1.37 -20.53
N LEU A 39 1.65 -2.41 -19.76
CA LEU A 39 3.00 -2.75 -19.34
C LEU A 39 3.56 -3.88 -20.20
N ILE A 40 4.67 -3.61 -20.88
CA ILE A 40 5.39 -4.62 -21.65
C ILE A 40 6.28 -5.42 -20.69
N VAL A 41 5.97 -6.71 -20.55
CA VAL A 41 6.73 -7.66 -19.74
C VAL A 41 7.97 -8.12 -20.53
N PRO A 42 9.18 -8.07 -19.96
CA PRO A 42 10.41 -8.50 -20.64
C PRO A 42 10.42 -10.02 -20.83
N SER A 43 11.22 -10.50 -21.79
CA SER A 43 11.43 -11.94 -21.99
C SER A 43 12.05 -12.59 -20.76
N HIS A 44 11.70 -13.86 -20.52
CA HIS A 44 12.16 -14.64 -19.37
C HIS A 44 11.97 -13.91 -18.01
N PRO A 45 10.75 -13.42 -17.71
CA PRO A 45 10.51 -12.49 -16.60
C PRO A 45 10.82 -13.06 -15.20
N LEU A 46 10.91 -14.39 -15.08
CA LEU A 46 11.21 -15.10 -13.83
C LEU A 46 12.72 -15.37 -13.62
N THR A 47 13.59 -14.87 -14.50
CA THR A 47 15.05 -15.05 -14.39
C THR A 47 15.72 -13.80 -13.83
N ALA A 48 16.95 -13.91 -13.31
CA ALA A 48 17.71 -12.76 -12.81
C ALA A 48 17.82 -11.63 -13.85
N ARG A 49 18.07 -11.99 -15.11
CA ARG A 49 18.14 -11.03 -16.22
C ARG A 49 16.77 -10.42 -16.54
N GLY A 50 15.71 -11.22 -16.54
CA GLY A 50 14.35 -10.73 -16.78
C GLY A 50 13.89 -9.76 -15.69
N LEU A 51 14.15 -10.09 -14.42
CA LEU A 51 13.89 -9.22 -13.28
C LEU A 51 14.61 -7.86 -13.41
N ALA A 52 15.88 -7.88 -13.80
CA ALA A 52 16.68 -6.66 -13.95
C ALA A 52 16.45 -5.90 -15.26
N THR A 53 15.65 -6.45 -16.19
CA THR A 53 15.30 -5.77 -17.43
C THR A 53 14.11 -4.84 -17.15
N PRO A 54 14.23 -3.52 -17.45
CA PRO A 54 13.12 -2.60 -17.22
C PRO A 54 11.86 -3.00 -18.00
N TYR A 55 10.73 -3.01 -17.30
CA TYR A 55 9.40 -3.14 -17.88
C TYR A 55 9.02 -1.81 -18.50
N GLN A 56 8.33 -1.84 -19.64
CA GLN A 56 8.06 -0.61 -20.40
C GLN A 56 6.59 -0.24 -20.37
N LEU A 57 6.28 0.93 -19.84
CA LEU A 57 4.94 1.50 -19.82
C LEU A 57 4.63 2.20 -21.15
N VAL A 58 3.42 1.98 -21.65
CA VAL A 58 2.83 2.72 -22.78
C VAL A 58 1.35 2.98 -22.57
N ALA A 59 0.78 3.91 -23.33
CA ALA A 59 -0.67 3.99 -23.47
C ALA A 59 -1.23 2.72 -24.13
N THR A 60 -2.32 2.17 -23.57
CA THR A 60 -3.07 1.08 -24.21
C THR A 60 -3.72 1.57 -25.50
N ASP A 61 -4.34 2.75 -25.43
CA ASP A 61 -4.83 3.50 -26.58
C ASP A 61 -4.13 4.87 -26.64
N PRO A 62 -3.16 5.06 -27.55
CA PRO A 62 -2.47 6.34 -27.71
C PRO A 62 -3.39 7.50 -28.08
N ALA A 63 -4.57 7.26 -28.65
CA ALA A 63 -5.54 8.31 -28.98
C ALA A 63 -6.14 8.97 -27.73
N ARG A 64 -6.09 8.29 -26.57
CA ARG A 64 -6.53 8.84 -25.27
C ARG A 64 -5.43 9.55 -24.49
N GLY A 65 -4.27 9.76 -25.11
CA GLY A 65 -3.11 10.42 -24.50
C GLY A 65 -2.02 9.44 -24.03
N PRO A 66 -0.83 9.95 -23.69
CA PRO A 66 0.29 9.12 -23.26
C PRO A 66 0.11 8.59 -21.83
N CYS A 67 0.86 7.53 -21.52
CA CYS A 67 1.11 7.09 -20.15
C CYS A 67 2.56 7.38 -19.79
N HIS A 68 2.78 7.98 -18.62
CA HIS A 68 4.09 8.33 -18.10
C HIS A 68 4.26 7.78 -16.70
N GLU A 69 5.33 7.01 -16.48
CA GLU A 69 5.65 6.42 -15.18
C GLU A 69 5.97 7.48 -14.11
N ALA A 70 6.43 8.66 -14.55
CA ALA A 70 6.63 9.82 -13.67
C ALA A 70 5.31 10.52 -13.26
N ASN A 71 4.17 10.17 -13.88
CA ASN A 71 2.87 10.67 -13.48
C ASN A 71 2.28 9.76 -12.40
N PRO A 72 2.00 10.27 -11.19
CA PRO A 72 1.54 9.44 -10.09
C PRO A 72 0.20 8.72 -10.34
N ASP A 73 -0.65 9.25 -11.21
CA ASP A 73 -1.95 8.69 -11.58
C ASP A 73 -1.85 7.64 -12.72
N GLN A 74 -0.64 7.41 -13.23
CA GLN A 74 -0.36 6.48 -14.33
C GLN A 74 0.80 5.51 -14.00
N ALA A 75 1.36 5.58 -12.80
CA ALA A 75 2.53 4.78 -12.42
C ALA A 75 2.15 3.30 -12.27
N ALA A 76 2.97 2.43 -12.86
CA ALA A 76 2.86 0.98 -12.74
C ALA A 76 4.02 0.43 -11.92
N PHE A 77 3.77 -0.60 -11.14
CA PHE A 77 4.72 -1.15 -10.17
C PHE A 77 4.85 -2.64 -10.34
N VAL A 78 6.05 -3.16 -10.15
CA VAL A 78 6.32 -4.59 -10.14
C VAL A 78 7.01 -4.96 -8.83
N GLN A 79 6.58 -6.07 -8.24
CA GLN A 79 7.22 -6.68 -7.08
C GLN A 79 7.43 -8.16 -7.34
N ALA A 80 8.65 -8.63 -7.09
CA ALA A 80 9.00 -10.03 -7.18
C ALA A 80 9.28 -10.60 -5.80
N ALA A 81 8.90 -11.85 -5.59
CA ALA A 81 9.35 -12.65 -4.45
C ALA A 81 9.96 -13.94 -4.96
N VAL A 82 11.02 -14.37 -4.27
CA VAL A 82 11.79 -15.56 -4.59
C VAL A 82 11.82 -16.42 -3.35
N ILE A 83 11.36 -17.66 -3.45
CA ILE A 83 11.53 -18.65 -2.38
C ILE A 83 12.59 -19.67 -2.78
N ASP A 84 13.55 -19.88 -1.89
CA ASP A 84 14.50 -20.99 -1.97
C ASP A 84 13.80 -22.27 -1.48
N PRO A 85 13.55 -23.27 -2.35
CA PRO A 85 12.87 -24.50 -1.94
C PRO A 85 13.70 -25.37 -0.98
N ALA A 86 15.03 -25.22 -0.97
CA ALA A 86 15.89 -25.97 -0.06
C ALA A 86 15.72 -25.49 1.38
N THR A 87 15.76 -24.17 1.59
CA THR A 87 15.76 -23.54 2.92
C THR A 87 14.41 -22.97 3.37
N GLY A 88 13.48 -22.73 2.45
CA GLY A 88 12.23 -22.01 2.69
C GLY A 88 12.39 -20.49 2.83
N ARG A 89 13.60 -19.94 2.63
CA ARG A 89 13.85 -18.51 2.77
C ARG A 89 13.24 -17.74 1.60
N ILE A 90 12.58 -16.62 1.92
CA ILE A 90 12.04 -15.68 0.94
C ILE A 90 12.99 -14.47 0.83
N ALA A 91 13.15 -13.97 -0.39
CA ALA A 91 13.78 -12.68 -0.68
C ALA A 91 12.92 -11.90 -1.70
N ILE A 92 13.00 -10.57 -1.66
CA ILE A 92 12.18 -9.66 -2.47
C ILE A 92 13.06 -8.93 -3.47
N TYR A 93 12.50 -8.62 -4.63
CA TYR A 93 13.14 -7.75 -5.62
C TYR A 93 12.06 -6.87 -6.25
N ASN A 94 12.35 -5.60 -6.52
CA ASN A 94 11.36 -4.69 -7.12
C ASN A 94 11.80 -4.35 -8.55
N PRO A 95 11.39 -5.11 -9.60
CA PRO A 95 11.73 -4.78 -10.98
C PRO A 95 11.35 -3.36 -11.34
N LEU A 96 12.15 -2.70 -12.18
CA LEU A 96 11.94 -1.30 -12.53
C LEU A 96 10.95 -1.16 -13.70
N VAL A 97 10.03 -0.20 -13.60
CA VAL A 97 9.21 0.27 -14.72
C VAL A 97 9.79 1.59 -15.26
N VAL A 98 9.82 1.75 -16.58
CA VAL A 98 10.21 2.96 -17.31
C VAL A 98 9.22 3.25 -18.43
N ASP A 99 9.18 4.49 -18.91
CA ASP A 99 8.48 4.79 -20.17
C ASP A 99 9.13 4.05 -21.35
N ARG A 100 8.33 3.62 -22.32
CA ARG A 100 8.85 2.91 -23.50
C ARG A 100 9.94 3.71 -24.23
N GLY A 101 11.09 3.07 -24.40
CA GLY A 101 12.26 3.67 -25.07
C GLY A 101 13.10 4.58 -24.16
N GLN A 102 12.64 4.87 -22.94
CA GLN A 102 13.40 5.64 -21.97
C GLN A 102 14.43 4.75 -21.27
N LYS A 103 15.60 5.32 -20.97
CA LYS A 103 16.61 4.67 -20.12
C LYS A 103 16.31 4.97 -18.64
N PRO A 104 16.53 4.01 -17.73
CA PRO A 104 16.50 4.27 -16.30
C PRO A 104 17.38 5.45 -15.88
N ALA A 105 17.01 6.12 -14.79
CA ALA A 105 17.87 7.10 -14.12
C ALA A 105 19.14 6.43 -13.56
N LEU A 106 19.00 5.19 -13.09
CA LEU A 106 20.09 4.32 -12.67
C LEU A 106 19.78 2.89 -13.13
N ALA A 107 20.80 2.17 -13.60
CA ALA A 107 20.63 0.79 -14.06
C ALA A 107 20.12 -0.11 -12.92
N PRO A 108 19.12 -0.99 -13.16
CA PRO A 108 18.67 -1.93 -12.15
C PRO A 108 19.79 -2.87 -11.71
N VAL A 109 19.79 -3.21 -10.42
CA VAL A 109 20.70 -4.22 -9.87
C VAL A 109 20.29 -5.59 -10.39
N VAL A 110 21.24 -6.37 -10.90
CA VAL A 110 20.96 -7.76 -11.31
C VAL A 110 20.93 -8.65 -10.07
N PRO A 111 19.78 -9.24 -9.70
CA PRO A 111 19.67 -10.02 -8.49
C PRO A 111 20.39 -11.37 -8.62
N GLN A 112 20.93 -11.87 -7.51
CA GLN A 112 21.39 -13.25 -7.41
C GLN A 112 20.23 -14.12 -6.91
N LEU A 113 19.83 -15.10 -7.72
CA LEU A 113 18.75 -16.03 -7.37
C LEU A 113 19.35 -17.32 -6.79
N PRO A 114 18.72 -17.91 -5.75
CA PRO A 114 19.10 -19.22 -5.27
C PRO A 114 18.90 -20.27 -6.35
N ALA A 115 19.71 -21.33 -6.33
CA ALA A 115 19.58 -22.44 -7.26
C ALA A 115 18.20 -23.11 -7.11
N GLY A 116 17.46 -23.24 -8.21
CA GLY A 116 16.08 -23.76 -8.19
C GLY A 116 15.07 -22.83 -7.52
N GLY A 117 15.42 -21.56 -7.27
CA GLY A 117 14.52 -20.57 -6.68
C GLY A 117 13.23 -20.41 -7.48
N ILE A 118 12.10 -20.38 -6.78
CA ILE A 118 10.80 -20.16 -7.39
C ILE A 118 10.49 -18.68 -7.32
N VAL A 119 10.42 -18.04 -8.48
CA VAL A 119 10.17 -16.59 -8.62
C VAL A 119 8.72 -16.37 -9.00
N ALA A 120 8.06 -15.41 -8.36
CA ALA A 120 6.76 -14.88 -8.78
C ALA A 120 6.80 -13.35 -8.83
N LEU A 121 5.88 -12.78 -9.61
CA LEU A 121 5.73 -11.34 -9.82
C LEU A 121 4.29 -10.93 -9.51
N TRP A 122 4.14 -9.74 -8.96
CA TRP A 122 2.88 -9.03 -8.76
C TRP A 122 2.99 -7.64 -9.35
N PHE A 123 1.87 -7.14 -9.85
CA PHE A 123 1.78 -5.86 -10.52
C PHE A 123 0.76 -4.97 -9.82
N GLY A 124 1.14 -3.72 -9.60
CA GLY A 124 0.26 -2.66 -9.11
C GLY A 124 0.20 -1.53 -10.12
N PHE A 125 -0.87 -0.74 -10.07
CA PHE A 125 -1.07 0.39 -10.95
C PHE A 125 -1.93 1.43 -10.25
N ASN A 126 -1.60 2.71 -10.42
CA ASN A 126 -2.35 3.80 -9.78
C ASN A 126 -3.45 4.38 -10.68
N GLY A 127 -3.51 3.98 -11.95
CA GLY A 127 -4.61 4.34 -12.85
C GLY A 127 -5.76 3.32 -12.76
N GLU A 128 -6.57 3.25 -13.81
CA GLU A 128 -7.77 2.38 -13.85
C GLU A 128 -7.43 0.96 -14.31
N ASN A 129 -6.88 0.80 -15.52
CA ASN A 129 -6.57 -0.51 -16.08
C ASN A 129 -5.10 -0.64 -16.51
N LEU A 130 -4.43 -1.64 -15.94
CA LEU A 130 -3.14 -2.11 -16.42
C LEU A 130 -3.29 -3.36 -17.27
N THR A 131 -2.98 -3.25 -18.56
CA THR A 131 -2.90 -4.39 -19.46
C THR A 131 -1.47 -4.92 -19.51
N LEU A 132 -1.25 -6.21 -19.29
CA LEU A 132 0.05 -6.84 -19.54
C LEU A 132 0.17 -7.22 -21.01
N ARG A 133 1.27 -6.83 -21.64
CA ARG A 133 1.60 -7.21 -23.02
C ARG A 133 2.93 -7.96 -23.07
N SER A 134 2.94 -9.02 -23.87
CA SER A 134 4.14 -9.83 -24.03
C SER A 134 5.22 -9.13 -24.86
N SER A 135 6.47 -9.24 -24.44
CA SER A 135 7.64 -9.17 -25.33
C SER A 135 8.05 -10.59 -25.72
N GLY A 136 7.82 -10.99 -26.98
CA GLY A 136 7.94 -12.39 -27.39
C GLY A 136 6.87 -13.27 -26.74
N ASN A 137 7.27 -14.31 -26.00
CA ASN A 137 6.36 -15.21 -25.28
C ASN A 137 6.35 -15.03 -23.75
N SER A 138 6.87 -13.89 -23.27
CA SER A 138 7.06 -13.56 -21.85
C SER A 138 5.86 -13.83 -20.94
N LEU A 139 4.62 -13.53 -21.35
CA LEU A 139 3.44 -13.75 -20.49
C LEU A 139 3.16 -15.23 -20.27
N THR A 140 3.32 -16.06 -21.31
CA THR A 140 3.16 -17.51 -21.20
C THR A 140 4.30 -18.10 -20.38
N GLU A 141 5.55 -17.70 -20.65
CA GLU A 141 6.74 -18.13 -19.91
C GLU A 141 6.68 -17.77 -18.42
N GLY A 142 6.13 -16.59 -18.11
CA GLY A 142 5.93 -16.13 -16.74
C GLY A 142 4.70 -16.71 -16.05
N HIS A 143 3.84 -17.45 -16.77
CA HIS A 143 2.52 -17.87 -16.28
C HIS A 143 1.72 -16.67 -15.73
N CYS A 144 1.65 -15.60 -16.54
CA CYS A 144 1.01 -14.35 -16.16
C CYS A 144 -0.51 -14.40 -16.27
N VAL A 145 -1.19 -13.82 -15.29
CA VAL A 145 -2.64 -13.68 -15.19
C VAL A 145 -2.95 -12.22 -14.86
N ASN A 146 -3.70 -11.57 -15.74
CA ASN A 146 -4.10 -10.16 -15.62
C ASN A 146 -5.64 -10.03 -15.58
N GLY A 147 -6.33 -11.14 -15.35
CA GLY A 147 -7.79 -11.25 -15.38
C GLY A 147 -8.22 -12.57 -16.01
N ILE A 148 -9.42 -12.56 -16.59
CA ILE A 148 -9.92 -13.61 -17.49
C ILE A 148 -10.04 -13.06 -18.91
N ARG A 149 -10.32 -13.94 -19.88
CA ARG A 149 -10.49 -13.51 -21.29
C ARG A 149 -11.56 -12.41 -21.38
N GLY A 150 -11.15 -11.24 -21.87
CA GLY A 150 -12.03 -10.08 -22.07
C GLY A 150 -12.37 -9.28 -20.80
N SER A 151 -11.77 -9.59 -19.65
CA SER A 151 -11.98 -8.81 -18.42
C SER A 151 -10.73 -8.82 -17.55
N LEU A 152 -10.09 -7.65 -17.46
CA LEU A 152 -8.91 -7.42 -16.62
C LEU A 152 -9.30 -7.38 -15.15
N PHE A 153 -8.36 -7.64 -14.25
CA PHE A 153 -8.57 -7.30 -12.84
C PHE A 153 -8.61 -5.79 -12.63
N GLY A 154 -7.98 -4.97 -13.49
CA GLY A 154 -7.89 -3.52 -13.32
C GLY A 154 -6.47 -3.13 -12.94
N GLN A 155 -6.27 -2.73 -11.70
CA GLN A 155 -4.97 -2.31 -11.15
C GLN A 155 -4.00 -3.46 -10.87
N PHE A 156 -4.49 -4.72 -10.81
CA PHE A 156 -3.75 -5.89 -10.33
C PHE A 156 -3.41 -6.91 -11.44
N ALA A 157 -2.26 -7.55 -11.32
CA ALA A 157 -1.91 -8.76 -12.07
C ALA A 157 -0.84 -9.55 -11.33
N TYR A 158 -0.55 -10.77 -11.80
CA TYR A 158 0.58 -11.55 -11.29
C TYR A 158 1.17 -12.47 -12.36
N CYS A 159 2.39 -12.95 -12.13
CA CYS A 159 3.03 -14.03 -12.88
C CYS A 159 3.55 -15.08 -11.89
N ASN A 160 3.20 -16.35 -12.09
CA ASN A 160 3.67 -17.49 -11.29
C ASN A 160 3.35 -17.48 -9.78
N ALA A 161 2.47 -16.58 -9.30
CA ALA A 161 2.09 -16.48 -7.89
C ALA A 161 1.60 -17.82 -7.28
N PRO A 162 0.75 -18.63 -7.94
CA PRO A 162 0.31 -19.92 -7.38
C PRO A 162 1.46 -20.89 -7.09
N ALA A 163 2.50 -20.93 -7.93
CA ALA A 163 3.65 -21.80 -7.70
C ALA A 163 4.49 -21.34 -6.50
N PHE A 164 4.68 -20.01 -6.37
CA PHE A 164 5.35 -19.42 -5.22
C PHE A 164 4.60 -19.73 -3.92
N PHE A 165 3.29 -19.47 -3.86
CA PHE A 165 2.50 -19.72 -2.65
C PHE A 165 2.40 -21.20 -2.31
N ALA A 166 2.30 -22.09 -3.30
CA ALA A 166 2.33 -23.53 -3.06
C ALA A 166 3.66 -23.95 -2.37
N ALA A 167 4.80 -23.45 -2.86
CA ALA A 167 6.10 -23.71 -2.27
C ALA A 167 6.26 -23.09 -0.88
N ALA A 168 5.81 -21.85 -0.68
CA ALA A 168 5.84 -21.18 0.61
C ALA A 168 4.99 -21.91 1.64
N ASN A 169 3.74 -22.26 1.30
CA ASN A 169 2.86 -23.01 2.19
C ASN A 169 3.39 -24.43 2.47
N GLN A 170 4.07 -25.08 1.53
CA GLN A 170 4.78 -26.33 1.79
C GLN A 170 5.94 -26.12 2.76
N ALA A 171 6.74 -25.06 2.59
CA ALA A 171 7.83 -24.73 3.50
C ALA A 171 7.32 -24.39 4.91
N ILE A 172 6.16 -23.75 5.03
CA ILE A 172 5.46 -23.48 6.30
C ILE A 172 5.06 -24.79 6.98
N ARG A 173 4.36 -25.68 6.26
CA ARG A 173 3.97 -27.00 6.78
C ARG A 173 5.16 -27.85 7.20
N ALA A 174 6.29 -27.71 6.49
CA ALA A 174 7.54 -28.40 6.82
C ALA A 174 8.37 -27.70 7.91
N GLY A 175 7.91 -26.56 8.44
CA GLY A 175 8.62 -25.79 9.47
C GLY A 175 9.89 -25.06 8.99
N LYS A 176 10.15 -25.04 7.67
CA LYS A 176 11.29 -24.35 7.04
C LYS A 176 11.08 -22.85 6.94
N LEU A 177 9.85 -22.43 6.62
CA LEU A 177 9.43 -21.03 6.63
C LEU A 177 8.53 -20.80 7.84
N LYS A 178 8.81 -19.75 8.61
CA LYS A 178 8.00 -19.38 9.78
C LYS A 178 7.55 -17.93 9.66
N PRO A 179 6.33 -17.68 9.14
CA PRO A 179 5.75 -16.34 9.13
C PRO A 179 5.69 -15.81 10.57
N PRO A 180 6.17 -14.57 10.83
CA PRO A 180 6.15 -14.00 12.17
C PRO A 180 4.70 -13.81 12.63
N PRO A 181 4.40 -14.06 13.93
CA PRO A 181 3.07 -13.83 14.46
C PRO A 181 2.66 -12.35 14.34
N LEU A 182 1.36 -12.11 14.27
CA LEU A 182 0.82 -10.76 14.43
C LEU A 182 1.19 -10.22 15.82
N GLY A 183 1.64 -8.98 15.87
CA GLY A 183 1.98 -8.29 17.11
C GLY A 183 0.75 -7.85 17.90
N ARG A 184 0.99 -7.04 18.94
CA ARG A 184 -0.04 -6.28 19.66
C ARG A 184 0.17 -4.79 19.38
N ALA A 185 -0.88 -4.12 18.93
CA ALA A 185 -0.90 -2.70 18.66
C ALA A 185 -0.91 -1.88 19.97
N ARG A 186 -0.61 -0.59 19.87
CA ARG A 186 -0.55 0.36 21.00
C ARG A 186 -1.88 0.56 21.73
N ASP A 187 -2.98 0.26 21.08
CA ASP A 187 -4.33 0.22 21.66
C ASP A 187 -4.58 -1.05 22.50
N GLY A 188 -3.67 -2.03 22.48
CA GLY A 188 -3.81 -3.31 23.15
C GLY A 188 -4.60 -4.36 22.35
N LEU A 189 -5.02 -4.09 21.12
CA LEU A 189 -5.62 -5.09 20.24
C LEU A 189 -4.55 -5.81 19.42
N PRO A 190 -4.85 -6.97 18.80
CA PRO A 190 -3.96 -7.57 17.81
C PRO A 190 -3.63 -6.57 16.69
N CYS A 191 -2.39 -6.61 16.21
CA CYS A 191 -2.02 -5.90 14.99
C CYS A 191 -2.83 -6.42 13.80
N PRO A 192 -3.34 -5.54 12.91
CA PRO A 192 -4.09 -5.97 11.75
C PRO A 192 -3.20 -6.78 10.80
N SER A 193 -3.84 -7.62 9.99
CA SER A 193 -3.22 -8.21 8.79
C SER A 193 -3.91 -7.67 7.55
N VAL A 194 -3.45 -8.05 6.36
CA VAL A 194 -4.11 -7.66 5.10
C VAL A 194 -5.50 -8.29 4.95
N ARG A 195 -5.81 -9.32 5.75
CA ARG A 195 -7.14 -9.96 5.78
C ARG A 195 -7.97 -9.56 7.00
N ASP A 196 -7.66 -8.41 7.60
CA ASP A 196 -8.42 -7.84 8.72
C ASP A 196 -9.33 -6.69 8.23
N PHE A 197 -10.56 -6.64 8.73
CA PHE A 197 -11.52 -5.56 8.38
C PHE A 197 -11.09 -4.18 8.91
N ALA A 198 -10.08 -4.11 9.78
CA ALA A 198 -9.39 -2.88 10.20
C ALA A 198 -8.66 -2.15 9.06
N LEU A 199 -8.27 -2.85 7.99
CA LEU A 199 -7.61 -2.24 6.84
C LEU A 199 -8.58 -1.36 6.03
N VAL A 200 -9.89 -1.68 6.11
CA VAL A 200 -11.00 -0.95 5.49
C VAL A 200 -10.84 -0.83 3.96
N ASP A 201 -11.30 -1.86 3.25
CA ASP A 201 -11.36 -1.87 1.79
C ASP A 201 -12.39 -2.88 1.28
N GLN A 202 -12.76 -2.83 0.00
CA GLN A 202 -13.56 -3.86 -0.68
C GLN A 202 -12.74 -4.97 -1.32
N ASP A 203 -11.47 -4.68 -1.60
CA ASP A 203 -10.52 -5.48 -2.36
C ASP A 203 -9.18 -5.62 -1.64
N GLN A 204 -9.21 -5.85 -0.31
CA GLN A 204 -7.97 -6.12 0.42
C GLN A 204 -7.19 -7.24 -0.25
N SER A 205 -5.86 -7.12 -0.21
CA SER A 205 -4.85 -7.94 -0.90
C SER A 205 -4.31 -7.30 -2.18
N ASP A 206 -4.86 -6.17 -2.60
CA ASP A 206 -4.27 -5.34 -3.65
C ASP A 206 -3.13 -4.41 -3.11
N ASN A 207 -2.41 -3.75 -3.99
CA ASN A 207 -1.42 -4.47 -4.79
C ASN A 207 -0.06 -4.55 -4.08
N VAL A 208 0.97 -3.87 -4.58
CA VAL A 208 2.36 -4.11 -4.18
C VAL A 208 2.89 -3.00 -3.28
N THR A 209 3.91 -3.31 -2.48
CA THR A 209 4.56 -2.30 -1.64
C THR A 209 5.72 -1.58 -2.32
N THR A 210 5.94 -1.83 -3.61
CA THR A 210 7.05 -1.27 -4.39
C THR A 210 7.02 0.26 -4.41
N ALA A 211 8.20 0.86 -4.35
CA ALA A 211 8.43 2.27 -4.59
C ALA A 211 9.61 2.46 -5.55
N TYR A 212 9.54 3.51 -6.36
CA TYR A 212 10.63 3.97 -7.23
C TYR A 212 11.06 5.37 -6.85
N LEU A 213 12.22 5.78 -7.37
CA LEU A 213 12.65 7.18 -7.40
C LEU A 213 12.39 7.76 -8.77
N VAL A 214 11.81 8.95 -8.84
CA VAL A 214 11.55 9.72 -10.06
C VAL A 214 12.42 10.97 -10.06
N THR A 215 13.26 11.12 -11.08
CA THR A 215 14.10 12.31 -11.26
C THR A 215 13.31 13.46 -11.88
N ARG A 216 13.85 14.69 -11.83
CA ARG A 216 13.18 15.89 -12.40
C ARG A 216 12.90 15.79 -13.90
N ASP A 217 13.72 15.04 -14.63
CA ASP A 217 13.56 14.76 -16.07
C ASP A 217 12.66 13.54 -16.34
N GLY A 218 11.94 13.04 -15.33
CA GLY A 218 10.92 12.00 -15.46
C GLY A 218 11.47 10.61 -15.70
N ARG A 219 12.75 10.34 -15.37
CA ARG A 219 13.31 8.98 -15.39
C ARG A 219 13.14 8.31 -14.04
N THR A 220 13.01 6.99 -14.04
CA THR A 220 12.83 6.20 -12.82
C THR A 220 14.07 5.38 -12.45
N ALA A 221 14.21 5.07 -11.16
CA ALA A 221 15.19 4.12 -10.64
C ALA A 221 14.59 3.29 -9.50
N GLN A 222 15.16 2.10 -9.26
CA GLN A 222 14.84 1.32 -8.06
C GLN A 222 15.18 2.14 -6.80
N MET A 223 14.30 2.13 -5.80
CA MET A 223 14.49 2.88 -4.56
C MET A 223 15.44 2.15 -3.59
N THR A 224 16.72 2.11 -3.92
CA THR A 224 17.79 1.55 -3.07
C THR A 224 18.53 2.67 -2.32
N ARG A 225 19.23 2.36 -1.22
CA ARG A 225 20.09 3.32 -0.52
C ARG A 225 21.12 3.96 -1.44
N HIS A 226 21.69 3.18 -2.36
CA HIS A 226 22.63 3.70 -3.35
C HIS A 226 21.95 4.70 -4.30
N ALA A 227 20.77 4.36 -4.82
CA ALA A 227 20.02 5.26 -5.70
C ALA A 227 19.59 6.54 -4.98
N ILE A 228 19.13 6.46 -3.72
CA ILE A 228 18.79 7.63 -2.90
C ILE A 228 20.00 8.55 -2.71
N ALA A 229 21.19 7.99 -2.47
CA ALA A 229 22.41 8.78 -2.29
C ALA A 229 22.89 9.46 -3.57
N VAL A 230 22.76 8.80 -4.72
CA VAL A 230 23.24 9.30 -6.03
C VAL A 230 22.24 10.25 -6.68
N LEU A 231 20.94 9.94 -6.63
CA LEU A 231 19.88 10.70 -7.28
C LEU A 231 19.29 11.75 -6.33
N GLN A 232 20.12 12.70 -5.93
CA GLN A 232 19.69 13.79 -5.05
C GLN A 232 18.48 14.53 -5.66
N HIS A 233 17.48 14.83 -4.83
CA HIS A 233 16.20 15.45 -5.20
C HIS A 233 15.22 14.58 -6.00
N ALA A 234 15.54 13.32 -6.32
CA ALA A 234 14.54 12.41 -6.84
C ALA A 234 13.42 12.19 -5.82
N GLN A 235 12.18 12.10 -6.31
CA GLN A 235 11.00 11.96 -5.48
C GLN A 235 10.54 10.50 -5.44
N PRO A 236 10.06 10.00 -4.29
CA PRO A 236 9.48 8.67 -4.23
C PRO A 236 8.16 8.64 -5.00
N GLN A 237 8.00 7.62 -5.85
CA GLN A 237 6.75 7.23 -6.50
C GLN A 237 6.31 5.92 -5.89
N VAL A 238 5.07 5.86 -5.40
CA VAL A 238 4.56 4.73 -4.61
C VAL A 238 3.24 4.22 -5.17
N ASN A 239 2.97 2.93 -4.97
CA ASN A 239 1.69 2.33 -5.31
C ASN A 239 0.65 2.62 -4.21
N GLY A 240 -0.56 3.01 -4.60
CA GLY A 240 -1.72 3.23 -3.72
C GLY A 240 -2.35 1.94 -3.18
N SER A 241 -1.51 0.97 -2.79
CA SER A 241 -1.89 -0.41 -2.46
C SER A 241 -2.33 -0.60 -1.01
N ASP A 242 -3.27 -1.52 -0.79
CA ASP A 242 -3.64 -2.04 0.53
C ASP A 242 -2.51 -2.70 1.30
N ASN A 243 -1.69 -3.51 0.64
CA ASN A 243 -0.49 -4.07 1.24
C ASN A 243 0.49 -2.99 1.71
N ARG A 244 0.59 -1.88 0.98
CA ARG A 244 1.41 -0.74 1.37
C ARG A 244 0.76 0.05 2.50
N LEU A 245 -0.57 0.23 2.47
CA LEU A 245 -1.36 0.86 3.51
C LEU A 245 -1.18 0.13 4.85
N LEU A 246 -1.26 -1.20 4.84
CA LEU A 246 -0.98 -2.03 6.01
C LEU A 246 0.45 -1.81 6.50
N ALA A 247 1.43 -2.17 5.66
CA ALA A 247 2.80 -2.37 6.12
C ALA A 247 3.54 -1.07 6.48
N LEU A 248 3.16 0.06 5.86
CA LEU A 248 3.81 1.35 6.05
C LEU A 248 2.89 2.41 6.68
N GLY A 249 1.58 2.30 6.50
CA GLY A 249 0.59 3.21 7.08
C GLY A 249 0.16 2.75 8.47
N LEU A 250 -0.68 1.71 8.52
CA LEU A 250 -1.29 1.20 9.74
C LEU A 250 -0.26 0.63 10.72
N ASP A 251 0.66 -0.22 10.27
CA ASP A 251 1.62 -0.82 11.18
C ASP A 251 2.46 0.25 11.90
N GLY A 252 2.92 1.24 11.15
CA GLY A 252 3.64 2.39 11.69
C GLY A 252 2.78 3.23 12.64
N ALA A 253 1.50 3.46 12.32
CA ALA A 253 0.57 4.20 13.18
C ALA A 253 0.33 3.48 14.52
N LEU A 254 0.09 2.17 14.44
CA LEU A 254 -0.31 1.33 15.55
C LEU A 254 0.87 0.80 16.37
N GLY A 255 2.11 1.03 15.92
CA GLY A 255 3.31 0.49 16.55
C GLY A 255 3.52 -1.00 16.32
N CYS A 256 2.91 -1.55 15.28
CA CYS A 256 3.10 -2.90 14.81
C CYS A 256 4.37 -3.00 13.95
N THR A 257 4.81 -4.24 13.72
CA THR A 257 6.02 -4.52 12.92
C THR A 257 5.61 -5.32 11.69
N PRO A 258 5.79 -4.78 10.47
CA PRO A 258 5.48 -5.52 9.26
C PRO A 258 6.46 -6.68 9.08
N TRP A 259 6.03 -7.75 8.41
CA TRP A 259 6.96 -8.79 7.98
C TRP A 259 7.80 -8.29 6.80
N MET A 260 9.13 -8.31 6.98
CA MET A 260 10.10 -7.93 5.95
C MET A 260 11.03 -9.11 5.60
N ALA A 261 11.55 -9.10 4.38
CA ALA A 261 12.53 -10.07 3.89
C ALA A 261 13.68 -9.36 3.14
N PRO A 262 14.84 -10.02 2.95
CA PRO A 262 15.98 -9.41 2.27
C PRO A 262 15.64 -8.84 0.89
N ASP A 263 16.11 -7.63 0.61
CA ASP A 263 15.96 -6.98 -0.69
C ASP A 263 17.16 -7.33 -1.60
N LEU A 264 16.87 -8.01 -2.71
CA LEU A 264 17.87 -8.41 -3.71
C LEU A 264 18.34 -7.23 -4.58
N ALA A 265 17.61 -6.12 -4.60
CA ALA A 265 18.03 -4.88 -5.26
C ALA A 265 18.92 -4.00 -4.35
N ASP A 266 18.84 -4.16 -3.03
CA ASP A 266 19.66 -3.44 -2.05
C ASP A 266 20.28 -4.40 -1.02
N PRO A 267 21.39 -5.07 -1.37
CA PRO A 267 22.00 -6.08 -0.53
C PRO A 267 22.26 -5.62 0.91
N GLY A 268 21.80 -6.43 1.87
CA GLY A 268 21.88 -6.13 3.30
C GLY A 268 20.75 -5.26 3.83
N GLN A 269 19.80 -4.84 3.00
CA GLN A 269 18.54 -4.25 3.43
C GLN A 269 17.41 -5.28 3.38
N VAL A 270 16.29 -4.91 4.02
CA VAL A 270 15.05 -5.67 4.02
C VAL A 270 13.92 -4.78 3.54
N THR A 271 12.90 -5.39 2.95
CA THR A 271 11.71 -4.69 2.46
C THR A 271 10.44 -5.51 2.69
N THR A 272 9.29 -4.85 2.67
CA THR A 272 7.96 -5.48 2.75
C THR A 272 7.56 -6.01 1.38
N ALA A 273 6.55 -6.88 1.32
CA ALA A 273 5.98 -7.31 0.06
C ALA A 273 4.57 -7.88 0.24
N LEU A 274 3.73 -7.77 -0.81
CA LEU A 274 2.41 -8.41 -0.87
C LEU A 274 2.45 -9.88 -0.43
N PRO A 275 3.30 -10.76 -1.01
CA PRO A 275 3.29 -12.17 -0.63
C PRO A 275 3.67 -12.41 0.84
N LEU A 276 4.42 -11.52 1.49
CA LEU A 276 4.71 -11.65 2.92
C LEU A 276 3.46 -11.34 3.74
N ASN A 277 2.76 -10.25 3.42
CA ASN A 277 1.51 -9.90 4.09
C ASN A 277 0.45 -11.00 3.95
N GLU A 278 0.29 -11.55 2.74
CA GLU A 278 -0.67 -12.64 2.48
C GLU A 278 -0.33 -13.91 3.26
N LEU A 279 0.93 -14.34 3.25
CA LEU A 279 1.36 -15.52 4.00
C LEU A 279 1.23 -15.31 5.52
N GLN A 280 1.51 -14.10 6.02
CA GLN A 280 1.30 -13.79 7.44
C GLN A 280 -0.18 -13.88 7.80
N ALA A 281 -1.05 -13.26 7.00
CA ALA A 281 -2.49 -13.27 7.21
C ALA A 281 -3.06 -14.69 7.12
N ALA A 282 -2.61 -15.51 6.15
CA ALA A 282 -3.04 -16.89 5.99
C ALA A 282 -2.72 -17.76 7.21
N VAL A 283 -1.62 -17.50 7.91
CA VAL A 283 -1.23 -18.26 9.11
C VAL A 283 -1.89 -17.72 10.37
N TRP A 284 -1.99 -16.40 10.51
CA TRP A 284 -2.26 -15.76 11.80
C TRP A 284 -3.59 -15.04 11.93
N GLN A 285 -4.23 -14.62 10.83
CA GLN A 285 -5.53 -13.96 10.89
C GLN A 285 -6.58 -14.94 11.44
N ARG A 286 -7.37 -14.48 12.40
CA ARG A 286 -8.49 -15.25 12.96
C ARG A 286 -9.80 -14.76 12.35
N ALA A 287 -10.81 -15.62 12.43
CA ALA A 287 -12.14 -15.27 11.94
C ALA A 287 -12.72 -14.05 12.70
N PRO A 288 -13.45 -13.17 12.00
CA PRO A 288 -13.72 -13.22 10.57
C PRO A 288 -12.51 -12.78 9.73
N VAL A 289 -12.30 -13.46 8.61
CA VAL A 289 -11.19 -13.21 7.68
C VAL A 289 -11.72 -12.47 6.46
N ALA A 290 -11.19 -11.28 6.16
CA ALA A 290 -11.53 -10.52 4.97
C ALA A 290 -10.90 -11.20 3.74
N LEU A 291 -11.72 -11.95 3.02
CA LEU A 291 -11.39 -12.56 1.73
C LEU A 291 -12.16 -11.82 0.65
N VAL A 292 -11.56 -11.64 -0.53
CA VAL A 292 -12.13 -10.93 -1.68
C VAL A 292 -13.55 -11.46 -1.96
N PRO A 293 -14.61 -10.65 -1.80
CA PRO A 293 -15.99 -11.09 -2.01
C PRO A 293 -16.36 -11.14 -3.50
N ASN A 294 -17.47 -11.80 -3.85
CA ASN A 294 -17.95 -11.85 -5.24
C ASN A 294 -18.31 -10.48 -5.85
N GLY A 295 -18.66 -9.51 -4.99
CA GLY A 295 -19.07 -8.17 -5.40
C GLY A 295 -17.90 -7.21 -5.58
N ASP A 296 -16.67 -7.67 -5.33
CA ASP A 296 -15.47 -6.87 -5.54
C ASP A 296 -15.36 -6.43 -7.02
N PRO A 297 -15.18 -5.13 -7.30
CA PRO A 297 -15.10 -4.62 -8.67
C PRO A 297 -14.01 -5.28 -9.52
N MET A 298 -12.88 -5.65 -8.92
CA MET A 298 -11.74 -6.30 -9.56
C MET A 298 -12.10 -7.72 -10.04
N VAL A 299 -13.12 -8.36 -9.46
CA VAL A 299 -13.54 -9.73 -9.80
C VAL A 299 -14.92 -9.82 -10.46
N THR A 300 -15.59 -8.68 -10.68
CA THR A 300 -16.82 -8.62 -11.46
C THR A 300 -16.57 -8.53 -12.97
N VAL A 301 -17.55 -8.91 -13.77
CA VAL A 301 -17.59 -8.68 -15.22
C VAL A 301 -18.83 -7.87 -15.52
N ALA A 302 -18.66 -6.66 -16.04
CA ALA A 302 -19.75 -5.70 -16.26
C ALA A 302 -20.63 -5.51 -15.01
N GLY A 303 -20.03 -5.43 -13.82
CA GLY A 303 -20.72 -5.24 -12.55
C GLY A 303 -21.40 -6.49 -11.97
N HIS A 304 -21.23 -7.67 -12.60
CA HIS A 304 -21.82 -8.92 -12.13
C HIS A 304 -20.74 -9.89 -11.58
N PRO A 305 -21.02 -10.62 -10.48
CA PRO A 305 -20.14 -11.65 -9.96
C PRO A 305 -19.69 -12.67 -11.00
N ASN A 306 -18.40 -13.00 -11.02
CA ASN A 306 -17.86 -14.03 -11.90
C ASN A 306 -16.92 -14.98 -11.14
N LEU A 307 -17.33 -16.25 -11.01
CA LEU A 307 -16.58 -17.25 -10.22
C LEU A 307 -15.16 -17.50 -10.76
N ALA A 308 -14.99 -17.54 -12.08
CA ALA A 308 -13.68 -17.78 -12.68
C ALA A 308 -12.73 -16.62 -12.41
N LYS A 309 -13.22 -15.37 -12.54
CA LYS A 309 -12.43 -14.17 -12.25
C LYS A 309 -12.09 -14.07 -10.76
N LEU A 310 -13.05 -14.34 -9.87
CA LEU A 310 -12.82 -14.42 -8.43
C LEU A 310 -11.71 -15.42 -8.08
N ASN A 311 -11.84 -16.66 -8.56
CA ASN A 311 -10.88 -17.71 -8.23
C ASN A 311 -9.49 -17.44 -8.83
N ALA A 312 -9.43 -16.80 -10.00
CA ALA A 312 -8.17 -16.35 -10.58
C ALA A 312 -7.52 -15.27 -9.71
N TYR A 313 -8.28 -14.26 -9.26
CA TYR A 313 -7.76 -13.22 -8.36
C TYR A 313 -7.27 -13.84 -7.05
N ARG A 314 -8.10 -14.64 -6.37
CA ARG A 314 -7.76 -15.29 -5.09
C ARG A 314 -6.52 -16.19 -5.19
N ALA A 315 -6.31 -16.86 -6.33
CA ALA A 315 -5.07 -17.63 -6.57
C ALA A 315 -3.81 -16.75 -6.55
N GLY A 316 -3.94 -15.51 -7.03
CA GLY A 316 -2.87 -14.53 -7.09
C GLY A 316 -2.45 -13.97 -5.74
N VAL A 317 -3.26 -14.15 -4.69
CA VAL A 317 -3.06 -13.59 -3.34
C VAL A 317 -3.18 -14.65 -2.23
N ASP A 318 -2.97 -15.93 -2.56
CA ASP A 318 -3.02 -17.06 -1.61
C ASP A 318 -4.34 -17.17 -0.81
N GLN A 319 -5.45 -16.74 -1.39
CA GLN A 319 -6.76 -16.89 -0.78
C GLN A 319 -7.42 -18.20 -1.24
N PRO A 320 -8.22 -18.86 -0.37
CA PRO A 320 -8.94 -20.07 -0.76
C PRO A 320 -9.89 -19.83 -1.94
N GLN A 321 -9.74 -20.62 -2.99
CA GLN A 321 -10.69 -20.68 -4.10
C GLN A 321 -11.98 -21.38 -3.65
N VAL A 322 -13.10 -20.96 -4.25
CA VAL A 322 -14.42 -21.49 -3.92
C VAL A 322 -15.01 -22.23 -5.12
N ARG A 323 -15.78 -23.29 -4.85
CA ARG A 323 -16.45 -24.06 -5.90
C ARG A 323 -17.72 -23.38 -6.42
N ASP A 324 -18.29 -22.50 -5.60
CA ASP A 324 -19.53 -21.79 -5.88
C ASP A 324 -19.47 -20.40 -5.25
N GLN A 325 -20.15 -19.45 -5.89
CA GLN A 325 -20.21 -18.06 -5.44
C GLN A 325 -20.83 -17.92 -4.04
N VAL A 326 -21.72 -18.81 -3.60
CA VAL A 326 -22.32 -18.74 -2.25
C VAL A 326 -21.28 -18.71 -1.13
N PHE A 327 -20.09 -19.29 -1.35
CA PHE A 327 -18.99 -19.32 -0.38
C PHE A 327 -18.11 -18.05 -0.39
N ALA A 328 -18.44 -17.04 -1.21
CA ALA A 328 -17.79 -15.74 -1.28
C ALA A 328 -18.83 -14.60 -1.18
N SER A 329 -19.78 -14.74 -0.25
CA SER A 329 -20.91 -13.82 -0.07
C SER A 329 -20.48 -12.39 0.25
N THR A 330 -20.84 -11.45 -0.63
CA THR A 330 -20.69 -10.00 -0.41
C THR A 330 -21.51 -9.52 0.77
N THR A 331 -22.71 -10.07 0.99
CA THR A 331 -23.55 -9.71 2.15
C THR A 331 -22.87 -10.08 3.47
N LEU A 332 -22.27 -11.27 3.56
CA LEU A 332 -21.53 -11.67 4.76
C LEU A 332 -20.28 -10.81 4.96
N TYR A 333 -19.58 -10.50 3.88
CA TYR A 333 -18.45 -9.57 3.90
C TYR A 333 -18.86 -8.20 4.47
N CYS A 334 -19.92 -7.60 3.92
CA CYS A 334 -20.48 -6.33 4.39
C CYS A 334 -20.88 -6.38 5.88
N ALA A 335 -21.48 -7.48 6.32
CA ALA A 335 -21.87 -7.63 7.72
C ALA A 335 -20.65 -7.65 8.66
N ASN A 336 -19.57 -8.33 8.28
CA ASN A 336 -18.33 -8.34 9.06
C ASN A 336 -17.64 -6.98 9.02
N LEU A 337 -17.60 -6.32 7.85
CA LEU A 337 -17.07 -4.97 7.71
C LEU A 337 -17.78 -3.99 8.65
N LEU A 338 -19.12 -3.98 8.62
CA LEU A 338 -19.95 -3.13 9.50
C LEU A 338 -19.71 -3.42 10.99
N ALA A 339 -19.56 -4.69 11.36
CA ALA A 339 -19.38 -5.10 12.74
C ALA A 339 -18.00 -4.71 13.32
N ILE A 340 -16.98 -4.54 12.48
CA ILE A 340 -15.58 -4.43 12.92
C ILE A 340 -14.99 -3.06 12.60
N ALA A 341 -15.07 -2.62 11.34
CA ALA A 341 -14.32 -1.46 10.87
C ALA A 341 -14.70 -0.16 11.60
N PRO A 342 -16.00 0.18 11.82
CA PRO A 342 -16.35 1.41 12.54
C PRO A 342 -15.76 1.45 13.94
N LEU A 343 -15.87 0.37 14.72
CA LEU A 343 -15.31 0.32 16.07
C LEU A 343 -13.78 0.41 16.04
N ARG A 344 -13.13 -0.25 15.07
CA ARG A 344 -11.68 -0.17 14.92
C ARG A 344 -11.23 1.26 14.59
N LEU A 345 -11.93 1.95 13.69
CA LEU A 345 -11.68 3.37 13.38
C LEU A 345 -11.79 4.25 14.63
N LEU A 346 -12.77 4.00 15.51
CA LEU A 346 -12.90 4.71 16.79
C LEU A 346 -11.67 4.51 17.69
N VAL A 347 -11.30 3.25 17.92
CA VAL A 347 -10.21 2.86 18.82
C VAL A 347 -8.87 3.41 18.32
N ASP A 348 -8.60 3.28 17.02
CA ASP A 348 -7.35 3.69 16.41
C ASP A 348 -7.26 5.19 16.14
N ALA A 349 -8.38 5.94 16.22
CA ALA A 349 -8.44 7.35 15.83
C ALA A 349 -7.33 8.18 16.48
N SER A 350 -7.03 7.96 17.76
CA SER A 350 -5.99 8.71 18.47
C SER A 350 -4.58 8.48 17.91
N LEU A 351 -4.32 7.31 17.31
CA LEU A 351 -3.04 6.90 16.73
C LEU A 351 -2.93 7.27 15.24
N THR A 352 -4.02 7.11 14.49
CA THR A 352 -4.05 7.31 13.04
C THR A 352 -4.24 8.77 12.65
N LYS A 353 -4.90 9.59 13.48
CA LYS A 353 -5.03 11.04 13.27
C LYS A 353 -3.72 11.79 13.24
N THR A 354 -2.71 11.30 13.95
CA THR A 354 -1.38 11.93 14.03
C THR A 354 -0.45 11.48 12.91
N ARG A 355 -0.97 10.69 11.95
CA ARG A 355 -0.22 10.21 10.80
C ARG A 355 -0.72 10.88 9.52
N PRO A 356 0.18 11.26 8.60
CA PRO A 356 -0.21 11.84 7.32
C PRO A 356 -1.06 10.86 6.52
N SER A 357 -1.95 11.39 5.67
CA SER A 357 -2.67 10.57 4.70
C SER A 357 -1.72 9.94 3.68
N PRO A 358 -1.93 8.67 3.30
CA PRO A 358 -1.28 8.06 2.14
C PRO A 358 -1.57 8.81 0.83
N ASP A 359 -2.77 9.40 0.72
CA ASP A 359 -3.16 10.29 -0.37
C ASP A 359 -3.64 11.65 0.18
N PRO A 360 -2.78 12.68 0.16
CA PRO A 360 -3.14 14.04 0.60
C PRO A 360 -4.24 14.71 -0.25
N ALA A 361 -4.52 14.20 -1.45
CA ALA A 361 -5.61 14.68 -2.30
C ALA A 361 -6.97 14.20 -1.79
N ALA A 362 -7.03 12.98 -1.26
CA ALA A 362 -8.24 12.39 -0.73
C ALA A 362 -8.50 12.82 0.71
N ALA A 363 -7.47 12.86 1.57
CA ALA A 363 -7.64 13.09 3.00
C ALA A 363 -6.44 13.78 3.64
N ASN A 364 -6.64 14.43 4.80
CA ASN A 364 -5.57 15.13 5.53
C ASN A 364 -4.82 14.26 6.57
N SER A 365 -5.34 13.09 6.93
CA SER A 365 -4.72 12.16 7.89
C SER A 365 -5.02 10.72 7.52
N LEU A 366 -4.25 9.77 8.06
CA LEU A 366 -4.54 8.35 7.89
C LEU A 366 -5.94 7.99 8.43
N PHE A 367 -6.39 8.63 9.51
CA PHE A 367 -7.73 8.42 10.05
C PHE A 367 -8.83 8.80 9.04
N THR A 368 -8.77 10.02 8.48
CA THR A 368 -9.77 10.49 7.51
C THR A 368 -9.68 9.76 6.18
N PHE A 369 -8.49 9.28 5.82
CA PHE A 369 -8.30 8.40 4.68
C PHE A 369 -9.05 7.07 4.87
N LEU A 370 -8.84 6.38 6.00
CA LEU A 370 -9.54 5.12 6.29
C LEU A 370 -11.06 5.32 6.44
N ALA A 371 -11.51 6.42 7.02
CA ALA A 371 -12.93 6.75 7.10
C ALA A 371 -13.56 6.97 5.71
N GLN A 372 -12.86 7.67 4.81
CA GLN A 372 -13.31 7.80 3.42
C GLN A 372 -13.31 6.46 2.70
N ARG A 373 -12.28 5.62 2.89
CA ARG A 373 -12.24 4.27 2.32
C ARG A 373 -13.44 3.44 2.77
N PHE A 374 -13.82 3.53 4.05
CA PHE A 374 -15.02 2.85 4.55
C PHE A 374 -16.25 3.23 3.73
N ILE A 375 -16.49 4.52 3.54
CA ILE A 375 -17.63 5.02 2.78
C ILE A 375 -17.60 4.49 1.34
N THR A 376 -16.45 4.60 0.66
CA THR A 376 -16.30 4.10 -0.71
C THR A 376 -16.61 2.60 -0.80
N THR A 377 -16.09 1.80 0.14
CA THR A 377 -16.37 0.36 0.23
C THR A 377 -17.84 0.05 0.54
N PHE A 378 -18.46 0.81 1.45
CA PHE A 378 -19.77 0.50 2.01
C PHE A 378 -20.93 1.00 1.13
N GLU A 379 -20.74 2.08 0.39
CA GLU A 379 -21.74 2.71 -0.46
C GLU A 379 -21.82 2.09 -1.87
N ALA A 380 -22.62 2.71 -2.75
CA ALA A 380 -23.01 2.17 -4.05
C ALA A 380 -21.86 2.03 -5.05
N ASP A 381 -20.81 2.85 -4.92
CA ASP A 381 -19.62 2.81 -5.78
C ASP A 381 -18.68 1.64 -5.42
N GLY A 382 -18.91 1.01 -4.26
CA GLY A 382 -18.20 -0.17 -3.79
C GLY A 382 -19.07 -1.41 -3.74
N LEU A 383 -19.18 -2.02 -2.56
CA LEU A 383 -19.92 -3.27 -2.36
C LEU A 383 -21.44 -3.05 -2.17
N ASN A 384 -21.90 -1.80 -2.07
CA ASN A 384 -23.31 -1.45 -1.87
C ASN A 384 -23.91 -2.13 -0.63
N CYS A 385 -23.15 -2.12 0.47
CA CYS A 385 -23.50 -2.75 1.73
C CYS A 385 -24.76 -2.15 2.36
N THR A 386 -25.02 -0.85 2.15
CA THR A 386 -26.25 -0.19 2.60
C THR A 386 -27.50 -0.90 2.06
N ARG A 387 -27.50 -1.20 0.76
CA ARG A 387 -28.58 -1.94 0.08
C ARG A 387 -28.61 -3.41 0.49
N LEU A 388 -27.46 -4.06 0.60
CA LEU A 388 -27.38 -5.50 0.93
C LEU A 388 -27.86 -5.79 2.36
N LEU A 389 -27.55 -4.91 3.30
CA LEU A 389 -27.86 -5.09 4.72
C LEU A 389 -29.12 -4.34 5.17
N HIS A 390 -29.64 -3.43 4.35
CA HIS A 390 -30.75 -2.53 4.69
C HIS A 390 -30.44 -1.66 5.92
N VAL A 391 -29.22 -1.13 5.98
CA VAL A 391 -28.73 -0.25 7.05
C VAL A 391 -28.07 0.99 6.46
N PRO A 392 -28.18 2.16 7.09
CA PRO A 392 -27.42 3.33 6.65
C PRO A 392 -25.92 3.17 6.90
N ASP A 393 -25.11 3.96 6.20
CA ASP A 393 -23.68 4.06 6.47
C ASP A 393 -23.47 4.67 7.89
N PRO A 394 -22.74 3.99 8.80
CA PRO A 394 -22.41 4.53 10.11
C PRO A 394 -21.32 5.63 10.09
N VAL A 395 -20.63 5.81 8.97
CA VAL A 395 -19.51 6.73 8.79
C VAL A 395 -19.92 7.89 7.91
N GLN A 396 -19.56 9.10 8.32
CA GLN A 396 -19.69 10.30 7.50
C GLN A 396 -18.37 11.05 7.53
N VAL A 397 -17.97 11.66 6.42
CA VAL A 397 -16.77 12.51 6.36
C VAL A 397 -17.13 13.95 6.06
N GLN A 398 -16.46 14.88 6.73
CA GLN A 398 -16.47 16.29 6.36
C GLN A 398 -15.33 16.56 5.41
N ARG A 399 -15.62 17.28 4.33
CA ARG A 399 -14.65 17.57 3.25
C ARG A 399 -14.43 19.06 3.10
N THR A 400 -13.23 19.43 2.64
CA THR A 400 -12.97 20.77 2.11
C THR A 400 -13.73 20.98 0.80
N PRO A 401 -13.83 22.23 0.29
CA PRO A 401 -14.38 22.48 -1.05
C PRO A 401 -13.63 21.75 -2.18
N GLN A 402 -12.37 21.37 -1.95
CA GLN A 402 -11.54 20.59 -2.89
C GLN A 402 -11.75 19.07 -2.77
N GLY A 403 -12.68 18.62 -1.92
CA GLY A 403 -13.00 17.21 -1.72
C GLY A 403 -12.13 16.49 -0.68
N VAL A 404 -11.16 17.16 -0.04
CA VAL A 404 -10.25 16.54 0.92
C VAL A 404 -10.98 16.24 2.24
N ALA A 405 -11.00 14.99 2.69
CA ALA A 405 -11.57 14.59 3.97
C ALA A 405 -10.74 15.11 5.15
N ILE A 406 -11.39 15.85 6.06
CA ILE A 406 -10.76 16.54 7.20
C ILE A 406 -11.34 16.17 8.55
N ALA A 407 -12.52 15.57 8.61
CA ALA A 407 -13.06 14.97 9.83
C ALA A 407 -13.96 13.80 9.47
N ALA A 408 -14.22 12.92 10.44
CA ALA A 408 -15.20 11.87 10.29
C ALA A 408 -16.10 11.77 11.53
N THR A 409 -17.34 11.37 11.32
CA THR A 409 -18.30 10.98 12.34
C THR A 409 -18.52 9.48 12.20
N ILE A 410 -18.38 8.72 13.28
CA ILE A 410 -18.52 7.26 13.29
C ILE A 410 -19.58 6.90 14.32
N ASN A 411 -20.66 6.22 13.93
CA ASN A 411 -21.79 5.88 14.81
C ASN A 411 -22.38 7.08 15.58
N GLY A 412 -22.38 8.26 14.96
CA GLY A 412 -22.82 9.51 15.59
C GLY A 412 -21.77 10.20 16.48
N GLU A 413 -20.61 9.59 16.73
CA GLU A 413 -19.49 10.24 17.43
C GLU A 413 -18.62 11.04 16.46
N VAL A 414 -18.54 12.36 16.67
CA VAL A 414 -17.72 13.26 15.84
C VAL A 414 -16.27 13.21 16.26
N ILE A 415 -15.40 12.84 15.32
CA ILE A 415 -13.99 12.55 15.56
C ILE A 415 -13.17 13.50 14.69
N ASN A 416 -12.91 14.69 15.22
CA ASN A 416 -12.15 15.74 14.52
C ASN A 416 -10.68 15.35 14.38
N THR A 417 -10.12 15.42 13.16
CA THR A 417 -8.66 15.35 13.03
C THR A 417 -8.04 16.59 13.68
N PRO A 418 -6.87 16.46 14.32
CA PRO A 418 -6.23 17.61 14.93
C PRO A 418 -5.90 18.64 13.83
N LEU A 419 -6.21 19.91 14.08
CA LEU A 419 -5.67 20.99 13.26
C LEU A 419 -4.15 21.02 13.47
N ASP A 420 -3.36 20.99 12.40
CA ASP A 420 -1.92 21.19 12.52
C ASP A 420 -1.58 22.67 12.70
N CYS A 421 -0.60 22.96 13.54
CA CYS A 421 -0.08 24.31 13.74
C CYS A 421 1.18 24.51 12.90
N ASN A 422 1.17 25.46 11.97
CA ASN A 422 2.42 25.94 11.37
C ASN A 422 2.95 27.11 12.21
N VAL A 423 4.06 26.88 12.90
CA VAL A 423 4.73 27.90 13.72
C VAL A 423 6.08 28.22 13.08
N ASN A 424 6.19 29.40 12.45
CA ASN A 424 7.42 29.85 11.79
C ASN A 424 8.03 28.82 10.81
N GLY A 425 7.20 28.11 10.05
CA GLY A 425 7.64 27.09 9.10
C GLY A 425 7.85 25.70 9.71
N THR A 426 7.66 25.54 11.02
CA THR A 426 7.68 24.25 11.71
C THR A 426 6.26 23.72 11.85
N LEU A 427 5.99 22.54 11.27
CA LEU A 427 4.72 21.85 11.42
C LEU A 427 4.66 21.18 12.80
N VAL A 428 3.68 21.57 13.62
CA VAL A 428 3.36 20.93 14.90
C VAL A 428 2.06 20.15 14.72
N VAL A 429 2.18 18.83 14.59
CA VAL A 429 1.04 17.94 14.35
C VAL A 429 0.03 18.07 15.48
N GLY A 430 -1.21 18.37 15.13
CA GLY A 430 -2.31 18.56 16.05
C GLY A 430 -2.18 19.67 17.09
N CYS A 431 -1.29 20.64 16.83
CA CYS A 431 -1.00 21.73 17.76
C CYS A 431 -0.66 21.23 19.17
N ASN A 432 -0.07 20.04 19.28
CA ASN A 432 0.31 19.41 20.54
C ASN A 432 1.77 18.97 20.45
N GLY A 433 2.67 19.76 21.02
CA GLY A 433 4.11 19.58 20.85
C GLY A 433 4.87 20.84 21.20
N THR A 434 6.07 21.01 20.67
CA THR A 434 6.88 22.21 20.92
C THR A 434 7.25 22.91 19.63
N ALA A 435 7.27 24.24 19.64
CA ALA A 435 7.81 25.04 18.55
C ALA A 435 8.63 26.22 19.08
N THR A 436 9.49 26.75 18.22
CA THR A 436 10.29 27.93 18.53
C THR A 436 9.52 29.20 18.19
N LEU A 437 9.14 29.96 19.22
CA LEU A 437 8.52 31.27 19.11
C LEU A 437 9.49 32.31 19.67
N ASN A 438 9.85 33.31 18.86
CA ASN A 438 10.76 34.39 19.25
C ASN A 438 12.08 33.92 19.91
N GLY A 439 12.64 32.80 19.42
CA GLY A 439 13.89 32.23 19.94
C GLY A 439 13.74 31.37 21.21
N GLN A 440 12.52 31.10 21.68
CA GLN A 440 12.24 30.24 22.83
C GLN A 440 11.43 29.02 22.42
N THR A 441 11.75 27.87 23.02
CA THR A 441 10.95 26.65 22.88
C THR A 441 9.69 26.78 23.72
N CYS A 442 8.54 26.89 23.07
CA CYS A 442 7.24 26.93 23.72
C CYS A 442 6.51 25.62 23.48
N SER A 443 5.74 25.15 24.47
CA SER A 443 4.81 24.04 24.29
C SER A 443 3.47 24.54 23.79
N LEU A 444 2.93 23.89 22.78
CA LEU A 444 1.59 24.05 22.29
C LEU A 444 0.77 22.86 22.78
N MET A 445 -0.43 23.12 23.27
CA MET A 445 -1.41 22.08 23.63
C MET A 445 -2.78 22.51 23.14
N SER A 446 -3.41 21.66 22.32
CA SER A 446 -4.79 21.85 21.89
C SER A 446 -5.78 21.40 22.97
N ASP A 447 -6.64 22.30 23.44
CA ASP A 447 -7.81 21.97 24.26
C ASP A 447 -9.00 21.67 23.34
N ARG A 448 -9.37 20.39 23.32
CA ARG A 448 -10.44 19.86 22.49
C ARG A 448 -11.85 20.28 22.92
N ARG A 449 -12.03 20.69 24.18
CA ARG A 449 -13.34 21.09 24.71
C ARG A 449 -13.66 22.55 24.40
N THR A 450 -12.63 23.39 24.29
CA THR A 450 -12.78 24.83 24.09
C THR A 450 -12.37 25.30 22.70
N HIS A 451 -11.83 24.41 21.86
CA HIS A 451 -11.25 24.72 20.55
C HIS A 451 -10.14 25.77 20.62
N GLN A 452 -9.37 25.79 21.71
CA GLN A 452 -8.25 26.70 21.91
C GLN A 452 -6.90 25.98 21.81
N ILE A 453 -5.87 26.71 21.38
CA ILE A 453 -4.48 26.25 21.46
C ILE A 453 -3.81 27.04 22.57
N VAL A 454 -3.43 26.35 23.63
CA VAL A 454 -2.68 26.92 24.74
C VAL A 454 -1.21 26.90 24.36
N VAL A 455 -0.59 28.07 24.36
CA VAL A 455 0.86 28.23 24.13
C VAL A 455 1.51 28.61 25.44
N THR A 456 2.38 27.75 25.94
CA THR A 456 3.15 27.99 27.17
C THR A 456 4.62 28.15 26.78
N CYS A 457 5.13 29.37 26.94
CA CYS A 457 6.54 29.68 26.77
C CYS A 457 7.21 29.81 28.16
N PRO A 458 8.49 29.43 28.31
CA PRO A 458 9.26 29.79 29.49
C PRO A 458 9.19 31.30 29.70
N ALA A 459 8.93 31.75 30.93
CA ALA A 459 8.97 33.17 31.24
C ALA A 459 10.35 33.72 30.84
N ASN A 460 10.38 34.85 30.13
CA ASN A 460 11.62 35.58 29.88
C ASN A 460 12.29 35.90 31.23
N THR A 461 13.26 35.10 31.66
CA THR A 461 14.26 35.55 32.62
C THR A 461 15.33 36.32 31.86
N ARG A 462 14.93 37.46 31.28
CA ARG A 462 15.81 38.59 31.01
C ARG A 462 15.00 39.86 31.28
N GLN A 463 15.53 40.62 32.24
CA GLN A 463 15.13 41.98 32.61
C GLN A 463 15.04 42.91 31.41
#